data_AF-A0A1C5MT33-F1
#
_entry.id   AF-A0A1C5MT33-F1
#
_cell.length_a   1.000
_cell.length_b   1.000
_cell.length_c   1.000
_cell.angle_alpha   90.00
_cell.angle_beta   90.00
_cell.angle_gamma   90.00
#
_symmetry.space_group_name_H-M   'P 1'
#
loop_
_entity.id
_entity.type
_entity.pdbx_description
1 polymer ?
#
loop_
_entity_poly.entity_id
_entity_poly.type
_entity_poly.pdbx_seq_one_letter_code
_entity_poly.pdbx_strand_id
1 'polypeptide(L)'
;MGIIYDKNAKEKELYSAYGLTVYGKENRYESIWSPDVKSVFITLRISDGEKDLTDEYLGNNCIFPCTFESTIDNFLWWVQKDKPDNYDIKSHILKCLCSSNCLFNTQIENRKRKEEREKAEEDRNKKLAEERKEKVEAIKRYCKNKHLVFCQNWRGVYLFEVDNERAKETLESADSDRLDSYVNYMKKNSVVDARPVADGNLDDIYEYIRR
;
A
#
# COMPACT_ATOMS: atom_id res chain seq x y z
N MET A 1 -28.33 -11.37 -36.44
CA MET A 1 -27.20 -11.57 -35.52
C MET A 1 -27.69 -12.46 -34.41
N GLY A 2 -26.90 -13.45 -34.02
CA GLY A 2 -27.34 -14.39 -33.00
C GLY A 2 -26.25 -15.36 -32.58
N ILE A 3 -26.51 -16.01 -31.45
CA ILE A 3 -25.64 -17.05 -30.90
C ILE A 3 -26.00 -18.37 -31.55
N ILE A 4 -25.00 -19.05 -32.09
CA ILE A 4 -25.06 -20.45 -32.49
C ILE A 4 -24.91 -21.26 -31.19
N TYR A 5 -26.06 -21.66 -30.64
CA TYR A 5 -26.12 -22.30 -29.34
C TYR A 5 -25.74 -23.78 -29.41
N ASP A 6 -24.63 -24.14 -28.79
CA ASP A 6 -24.28 -25.52 -28.48
C ASP A 6 -24.81 -25.89 -27.09
N LYS A 7 -25.81 -26.78 -27.07
CA LYS A 7 -26.42 -27.31 -25.84
C LYS A 7 -25.44 -28.14 -25.01
N ASN A 8 -24.38 -28.66 -25.62
CA ASN A 8 -23.39 -29.51 -24.96
C ASN A 8 -22.18 -28.71 -24.45
N ALA A 9 -22.19 -27.38 -24.56
CA ALA A 9 -21.13 -26.52 -24.05
C ALA A 9 -20.92 -26.75 -22.55
N LYS A 10 -19.74 -27.25 -22.20
CA LYS A 10 -19.34 -27.47 -20.80
C LYS A 10 -18.98 -26.15 -20.15
N GLU A 11 -19.35 -26.01 -18.89
CA GLU A 11 -18.88 -24.92 -18.06
C GLU A 11 -17.38 -25.14 -17.80
N LYS A 12 -16.59 -24.07 -17.94
CA LYS A 12 -15.16 -24.07 -17.66
C LYS A 12 -14.82 -22.90 -16.75
N GLU A 13 -13.74 -23.06 -15.99
CA GLU A 13 -13.14 -21.95 -15.27
C GLU A 13 -12.50 -20.97 -16.28
N LEU A 14 -12.83 -19.69 -16.14
CA LEU A 14 -12.38 -18.63 -17.03
C LEU A 14 -11.27 -17.79 -16.38
N TYR A 15 -11.41 -17.48 -15.09
CA TYR A 15 -10.48 -16.62 -14.37
C TYR A 15 -10.63 -16.79 -12.86
N SER A 16 -9.54 -16.61 -12.10
CA SER A 16 -9.55 -16.69 -10.63
C SER A 16 -8.61 -15.67 -10.03
N ALA A 17 -9.12 -14.80 -9.16
CA ALA A 17 -8.35 -13.76 -8.49
C ALA A 17 -9.09 -13.24 -7.24
N TYR A 18 -8.34 -12.67 -6.28
CA TYR A 18 -8.88 -12.06 -5.05
C TYR A 18 -9.77 -12.99 -4.19
N GLY A 19 -9.61 -14.31 -4.32
CA GLY A 19 -10.44 -15.31 -3.65
C GLY A 19 -11.77 -15.60 -4.37
N LEU A 20 -11.94 -15.10 -5.59
CA LEU A 20 -13.12 -15.30 -6.42
C LEU A 20 -12.76 -16.09 -7.68
N THR A 21 -13.64 -16.99 -8.10
CA THR A 21 -13.49 -17.79 -9.32
C THR A 21 -14.68 -17.57 -10.25
N VAL A 22 -14.37 -17.36 -11.53
CA VAL A 22 -15.33 -17.07 -12.58
C VAL A 22 -15.43 -18.27 -13.50
N TYR A 23 -16.64 -18.77 -13.66
CA TYR A 23 -16.99 -19.85 -14.56
C TYR A 23 -17.88 -19.35 -15.69
N GLY A 24 -17.83 -20.02 -16.83
CA GLY A 24 -18.73 -19.73 -17.93
C GLY A 24 -18.71 -20.79 -19.01
N LYS A 25 -19.75 -20.75 -19.85
CA LYS A 25 -19.90 -21.58 -21.06
C LYS A 25 -19.58 -20.75 -22.28
N GLU A 26 -18.72 -21.30 -23.12
CA GLU A 26 -18.29 -20.72 -24.38
C GLU A 26 -19.20 -21.19 -25.52
N ASN A 27 -19.57 -20.28 -26.40
CA ASN A 27 -20.42 -20.51 -27.55
C ASN A 27 -19.99 -19.65 -28.74
N ARG A 28 -20.62 -19.84 -29.90
CA ARG A 28 -20.28 -19.15 -31.14
C ARG A 28 -21.27 -18.04 -31.45
N TYR A 29 -20.79 -16.88 -31.86
CA TYR A 29 -21.60 -15.72 -32.25
C TYR A 29 -21.43 -15.41 -33.72
N GLU A 30 -22.55 -15.33 -34.43
CA GLU A 30 -22.60 -14.97 -35.85
C GLU A 30 -23.16 -13.54 -36.01
N SER A 31 -22.35 -12.69 -36.62
CA SER A 31 -22.69 -11.30 -36.90
C SER A 31 -23.17 -11.14 -38.35
N ILE A 32 -24.12 -10.23 -38.58
CA ILE A 32 -24.49 -9.83 -39.96
C ILE A 32 -23.41 -8.87 -40.51
N TRP A 33 -22.64 -8.24 -39.62
CA TRP A 33 -21.63 -7.24 -39.95
C TRP A 33 -20.23 -7.81 -40.20
N SER A 34 -20.03 -9.11 -40.00
CA SER A 34 -18.75 -9.76 -40.24
C SER A 34 -18.99 -11.22 -40.62
N PRO A 35 -18.27 -11.75 -41.62
CA PRO A 35 -18.35 -13.17 -41.99
C PRO A 35 -17.71 -14.10 -40.94
N ASP A 36 -16.97 -13.54 -39.97
CA ASP A 36 -16.25 -14.33 -38.98
C ASP A 36 -17.15 -14.73 -37.81
N VAL A 37 -17.19 -16.03 -37.53
CA VAL A 37 -17.84 -16.56 -36.32
C VAL A 37 -16.89 -16.42 -35.15
N LYS A 38 -17.30 -15.65 -34.14
CA LYS A 38 -16.47 -15.38 -32.95
C LYS A 38 -16.89 -16.24 -31.78
N SER A 39 -15.93 -16.60 -30.94
CA SER A 39 -16.21 -17.23 -29.66
C SER A 39 -16.66 -16.20 -28.63
N VAL A 40 -17.67 -16.53 -27.82
CA VAL A 40 -18.26 -15.67 -26.79
C VAL A 40 -18.68 -16.47 -25.55
N PHE A 41 -18.70 -15.82 -24.40
CA PHE A 41 -19.26 -16.40 -23.17
C PHE A 41 -20.73 -16.01 -23.04
N ILE A 42 -21.58 -17.01 -22.76
CA ILE A 42 -23.04 -16.85 -22.70
C ILE A 42 -23.62 -17.03 -21.30
N THR A 43 -22.79 -17.52 -20.38
CA THR A 43 -23.09 -17.67 -18.96
C THR A 43 -21.90 -17.15 -18.19
N LEU A 44 -22.18 -16.55 -17.05
CA LEU A 44 -21.14 -16.10 -16.14
C LEU A 44 -21.59 -16.39 -14.71
N ARG A 45 -20.80 -17.21 -14.02
CA ARG A 45 -20.99 -17.57 -12.63
C ARG A 45 -19.77 -17.13 -11.83
N ILE A 46 -19.97 -16.43 -10.73
CA ILE A 46 -18.89 -16.01 -9.83
C ILE A 46 -19.11 -16.67 -8.49
N SER A 47 -18.08 -17.34 -8.00
CA SER A 47 -18.10 -18.06 -6.73
C SER A 47 -16.95 -17.57 -5.84
N ASP A 48 -17.18 -17.52 -4.54
CA ASP A 48 -16.12 -17.31 -3.53
C ASP A 48 -15.55 -18.65 -2.99
N GLY A 49 -15.98 -19.77 -3.56
CA GLY A 49 -15.60 -21.12 -3.15
C GLY A 49 -16.55 -21.77 -2.13
N GLU A 50 -17.31 -20.97 -1.37
CA GLU A 50 -18.35 -21.46 -0.46
C GLU A 50 -19.75 -21.27 -1.04
N LYS A 51 -19.96 -20.16 -1.75
CA LYS A 51 -21.25 -19.74 -2.29
C LYS A 51 -21.09 -19.07 -3.65
N ASP A 52 -22.10 -19.28 -4.47
CA ASP A 52 -22.23 -18.59 -5.75
C ASP A 52 -22.81 -17.19 -5.50
N LEU A 53 -22.01 -16.16 -5.77
CA LEU A 53 -22.39 -14.75 -5.66
C LEU A 53 -23.39 -14.38 -6.76
N THR A 54 -23.18 -14.91 -7.95
CA THR A 54 -24.06 -14.70 -9.10
C THR A 54 -23.93 -15.87 -10.07
N ASP A 55 -25.05 -16.24 -10.70
CA ASP A 55 -25.12 -17.18 -11.82
C ASP A 55 -26.11 -16.61 -12.84
N GLU A 56 -25.58 -16.13 -13.97
CA GLU A 56 -26.36 -15.42 -14.96
C GLU A 56 -26.27 -16.06 -16.34
N TYR A 57 -27.45 -16.24 -16.95
CA TYR A 57 -27.57 -16.57 -18.36
C TYR A 57 -27.71 -15.28 -19.18
N LEU A 58 -26.68 -14.96 -19.95
CA LEU A 58 -26.57 -13.69 -20.67
C LEU A 58 -27.33 -13.70 -22.00
N GLY A 59 -27.55 -14.87 -22.59
CA GLY A 59 -28.15 -14.99 -23.92
C GLY A 59 -27.42 -14.09 -24.92
N ASN A 60 -28.17 -13.29 -25.68
CA ASN A 60 -27.60 -12.37 -26.68
C ASN A 60 -26.74 -11.22 -26.09
N ASN A 61 -26.77 -10.99 -24.78
CA ASN A 61 -25.83 -10.07 -24.09
C ASN A 61 -24.50 -10.78 -23.81
N CYS A 62 -23.96 -11.49 -24.80
CA CYS A 62 -22.76 -12.31 -24.63
C CYS A 62 -21.50 -11.45 -24.38
N ILE A 63 -20.52 -12.05 -23.72
CA ILE A 63 -19.23 -11.40 -23.42
C ILE A 63 -18.19 -11.89 -24.43
N PHE A 64 -17.52 -10.95 -25.09
CA PHE A 64 -16.40 -11.27 -25.98
C PHE A 64 -15.12 -11.49 -25.16
N PRO A 65 -14.28 -12.50 -25.50
CA PRO A 65 -13.04 -12.80 -24.77
C PRO A 65 -12.10 -11.60 -24.59
N CYS A 66 -11.94 -10.75 -25.60
CA CYS A 66 -11.10 -9.56 -25.49
C CYS A 66 -11.64 -8.53 -24.47
N THR A 67 -12.96 -8.43 -24.33
CA THR A 67 -13.58 -7.54 -23.33
C THR A 67 -13.52 -8.16 -21.94
N PHE A 68 -13.67 -9.49 -21.87
CA PHE A 68 -13.51 -10.25 -20.64
C PHE A 68 -12.11 -10.07 -20.05
N GLU A 69 -11.06 -10.38 -20.82
CA GLU A 69 -9.66 -10.33 -20.37
C GLU A 69 -9.24 -8.94 -19.90
N SER A 70 -9.73 -7.89 -20.56
CA SER A 70 -9.39 -6.50 -20.20
C SER A 70 -10.12 -5.97 -18.97
N THR A 71 -11.24 -6.59 -18.56
CA THR A 71 -12.15 -6.02 -17.54
C THR A 71 -12.30 -6.91 -16.30
N ILE A 72 -12.12 -8.23 -16.43
CA ILE A 72 -12.47 -9.18 -15.37
C ILE A 72 -11.66 -8.99 -14.09
N ASP A 73 -10.36 -8.69 -14.18
CA ASP A 73 -9.52 -8.45 -13.01
C ASP A 73 -9.97 -7.21 -12.21
N ASN A 74 -10.31 -6.13 -12.92
CA ASN A 74 -10.86 -4.92 -12.30
C ASN A 74 -12.24 -5.18 -11.69
N PHE A 75 -13.06 -6.00 -12.37
CA PHE A 75 -14.37 -6.39 -11.89
C PHE A 75 -14.29 -7.20 -10.59
N LEU A 76 -13.45 -8.24 -10.53
CA LEU A 76 -13.28 -9.05 -9.32
C LEU A 76 -12.67 -8.26 -8.16
N TRP A 77 -11.72 -7.37 -8.44
CA TRP A 77 -11.18 -6.47 -7.43
C TRP A 77 -12.28 -5.58 -6.82
N TRP A 78 -13.15 -5.02 -7.66
CA TRP A 78 -14.27 -4.21 -7.22
C TRP A 78 -15.26 -5.01 -6.36
N VAL A 79 -15.63 -6.22 -6.78
CA VAL A 79 -16.51 -7.11 -5.99
C VAL A 79 -15.91 -7.39 -4.61
N GLN A 80 -14.63 -7.72 -4.55
CA GLN A 80 -13.97 -8.05 -3.29
C GLN A 80 -13.83 -6.85 -2.35
N LYS A 81 -13.55 -5.66 -2.90
CA LYS A 81 -13.30 -4.44 -2.11
C LYS A 81 -14.58 -3.76 -1.66
N ASP A 82 -15.51 -3.57 -2.57
CA ASP A 82 -16.70 -2.75 -2.34
C ASP A 82 -17.89 -3.61 -1.88
N LYS A 83 -17.80 -4.94 -2.01
CA LYS A 83 -18.82 -5.92 -1.59
C LYS A 83 -20.23 -5.53 -2.04
N PRO A 84 -20.43 -5.29 -3.34
CA PRO A 84 -21.74 -4.94 -3.88
C PRO A 84 -22.75 -6.06 -3.67
N ASP A 85 -24.03 -5.70 -3.66
CA ASP A 85 -25.09 -6.71 -3.60
C ASP A 85 -25.26 -7.44 -4.94
N ASN A 86 -26.06 -8.52 -4.94
CA ASN A 86 -26.28 -9.32 -6.15
C ASN A 86 -26.92 -8.52 -7.29
N TYR A 87 -27.70 -7.48 -6.99
CA TYR A 87 -28.33 -6.66 -8.02
C TYR A 87 -27.29 -5.79 -8.72
N ASP A 88 -26.42 -5.14 -7.96
CA ASP A 88 -25.34 -4.30 -8.46
C ASP A 88 -24.33 -5.11 -9.28
N ILE A 89 -24.00 -6.33 -8.84
CA ILE A 89 -23.13 -7.26 -9.58
C ILE A 89 -23.73 -7.54 -10.96
N LYS A 90 -25.01 -7.95 -11.03
CA LYS A 90 -25.69 -8.25 -12.30
C LYS A 90 -25.73 -7.05 -13.23
N SER A 91 -26.09 -5.88 -12.71
CA SER A 91 -26.09 -4.63 -13.48
C SER A 91 -24.69 -4.32 -14.03
N HIS A 92 -23.65 -4.50 -13.23
CA HIS A 92 -22.28 -4.20 -13.66
C HIS A 92 -21.71 -5.24 -14.61
N ILE A 93 -22.14 -6.51 -14.58
CA ILE A 93 -21.80 -7.51 -15.61
C ILE A 93 -22.24 -7.00 -16.98
N LEU A 94 -23.51 -6.58 -17.11
CA LEU A 94 -24.04 -6.06 -18.37
C LEU A 94 -23.31 -4.78 -18.83
N LYS A 95 -23.08 -3.85 -17.91
CA LYS A 95 -22.44 -2.56 -18.22
C LYS A 95 -20.94 -2.70 -18.53
N CYS A 96 -20.22 -3.53 -17.80
CA CYS A 96 -18.76 -3.57 -17.85
C CYS A 96 -18.25 -4.72 -18.71
N LEU A 97 -18.78 -5.94 -18.52
CA LEU A 97 -18.29 -7.13 -19.23
C LEU A 97 -18.96 -7.31 -20.61
N CYS A 98 -20.23 -6.95 -20.78
CA CYS A 98 -20.90 -7.07 -22.07
C CYS A 98 -20.68 -5.83 -22.97
N SER A 99 -20.60 -4.62 -22.39
CA SER A 99 -20.51 -3.36 -23.16
C SER A 99 -19.14 -2.69 -23.16
N SER A 100 -18.13 -3.25 -22.46
CA SER A 100 -16.78 -2.67 -22.32
C SER A 100 -16.80 -1.26 -21.71
N ASN A 101 -16.75 -1.16 -20.38
CA ASN A 101 -16.78 0.12 -19.69
C ASN A 101 -15.36 0.63 -19.38
N CYS A 102 -14.82 1.45 -20.28
CA CYS A 102 -13.48 2.04 -20.14
C CYS A 102 -13.35 2.93 -18.90
N LEU A 103 -14.41 3.65 -18.51
CA LEU A 103 -14.41 4.52 -17.33
C LEU A 103 -14.29 3.70 -16.05
N PHE A 104 -15.03 2.59 -15.95
CA PHE A 104 -14.94 1.66 -14.82
C PHE A 104 -13.51 1.14 -14.67
N ASN A 105 -12.92 0.59 -15.74
CA ASN A 105 -11.55 0.06 -15.71
C ASN A 105 -10.53 1.12 -15.28
N THR A 106 -10.60 2.32 -15.86
CA THR A 106 -9.69 3.43 -15.52
C THR A 106 -9.83 3.84 -14.05
N GLN A 107 -11.05 3.89 -13.52
CA GLN A 107 -11.30 4.25 -12.12
C GLN A 107 -10.72 3.20 -11.16
N ILE A 108 -10.95 1.91 -11.44
CA ILE A 108 -10.43 0.82 -10.61
C ILE A 108 -8.90 0.77 -10.65
N GLU A 109 -8.29 0.91 -11.83
CA GLU A 109 -6.83 0.97 -11.96
C GLU A 109 -6.21 2.13 -11.17
N ASN A 110 -6.82 3.31 -11.22
CA ASN A 110 -6.35 4.46 -10.46
C ASN A 110 -6.45 4.21 -8.94
N ARG A 111 -7.51 3.53 -8.48
CA ARG A 111 -7.63 3.11 -7.07
C ARG A 111 -6.54 2.12 -6.68
N LYS A 112 -6.29 1.08 -7.49
CA LYS A 112 -5.21 0.11 -7.27
C LYS A 112 -3.85 0.80 -7.15
N ARG A 113 -3.51 1.69 -8.08
CA ARG A 113 -2.26 2.46 -8.07
C ARG A 113 -2.13 3.36 -6.84
N LYS A 114 -3.24 3.94 -6.37
CA LYS A 114 -3.24 4.74 -5.14
C LYS A 114 -2.92 3.89 -3.92
N GLU A 115 -3.57 2.73 -3.77
CA GLU A 115 -3.29 1.80 -2.67
C GLU A 115 -1.84 1.30 -2.68
N GLU A 116 -1.29 1.01 -3.86
CA GLU A 116 0.12 0.60 -4.00
C GLU A 116 1.10 1.70 -3.58
N ARG A 117 0.81 2.95 -3.95
CA ARG A 117 1.63 4.10 -3.53
C ARG A 117 1.57 4.31 -2.03
N GLU A 118 0.39 4.24 -1.44
CA GLU A 118 0.21 4.39 0.01
C GLU A 118 0.97 3.30 0.77
N LYS A 119 0.88 2.03 0.34
CA LYS A 119 1.67 0.95 0.94
C LYS A 119 3.17 1.15 0.78
N ALA A 120 3.62 1.58 -0.40
CA ALA A 120 5.04 1.83 -0.65
C ALA A 120 5.57 3.00 0.20
N GLU A 121 4.78 4.05 0.41
CA GLU A 121 5.10 5.15 1.30
C GLU A 121 5.14 4.71 2.77
N GLU A 122 4.15 3.94 3.22
CA GLU A 122 4.15 3.36 4.56
C GLU A 122 5.39 2.49 4.81
N ASP A 123 5.75 1.62 3.87
CA ASP A 123 6.92 0.75 4.00
C ASP A 123 8.23 1.54 3.97
N ARG A 124 8.33 2.59 3.15
CA ARG A 124 9.46 3.53 3.19
C ARG A 124 9.56 4.23 4.53
N ASN A 125 8.45 4.70 5.07
CA ASN A 125 8.40 5.37 6.37
C ASN A 125 8.77 4.43 7.52
N LYS A 126 8.35 3.16 7.46
CA LYS A 126 8.75 2.12 8.44
C LYS A 126 10.25 1.88 8.40
N LYS A 127 10.84 1.68 7.20
CA LYS A 127 12.29 1.49 7.06
C LYS A 127 13.08 2.69 7.57
N LEU A 128 12.66 3.91 7.23
CA LEU A 128 13.28 5.14 7.74
C LEU A 128 13.16 5.25 9.26
N ALA A 129 12.04 4.83 9.84
CA ALA A 129 11.85 4.82 11.30
C ALA A 129 12.73 3.77 11.99
N GLU A 130 12.90 2.59 11.39
CA GLU A 130 13.81 1.55 11.87
C GLU A 130 15.28 2.01 11.82
N GLU A 131 15.73 2.55 10.69
CA GLU A 131 17.08 3.11 10.54
C GLU A 131 17.34 4.23 11.56
N ARG A 132 16.36 5.11 11.80
CA ARG A 132 16.47 6.16 12.83
C ARG A 132 16.60 5.56 14.23
N LYS A 133 15.81 4.52 14.56
CA LYS A 133 15.91 3.84 15.86
C LYS A 133 17.27 3.20 16.06
N GLU A 134 17.78 2.50 15.05
CA GLU A 134 19.12 1.88 15.10
C GLU A 134 20.22 2.91 15.34
N LYS A 135 20.18 4.05 14.63
CA LYS A 135 21.12 5.16 14.82
C LYS A 135 21.06 5.72 16.25
N VAL A 136 19.86 5.97 16.77
CA VAL A 136 19.67 6.45 18.15
C VAL A 136 20.19 5.44 19.17
N GLU A 137 19.92 4.15 18.99
CA GLU A 137 20.41 3.11 19.89
C GLU A 137 21.94 2.98 19.88
N ALA A 138 22.55 3.08 18.70
CA ALA A 138 24.00 3.07 18.56
C ALA A 138 24.63 4.27 19.29
N ILE A 139 24.05 5.46 19.13
CA ILE A 139 24.48 6.67 19.83
C ILE A 139 24.34 6.49 21.35
N LYS A 140 23.19 6.01 21.83
CA LYS A 140 22.98 5.73 23.26
C LYS A 140 23.98 4.70 23.80
N ARG A 141 24.30 3.64 23.05
CA ARG A 141 25.31 2.65 23.43
C ARG A 141 26.70 3.29 23.57
N TYR A 142 27.10 4.12 22.62
CA TYR A 142 28.37 4.84 22.69
C TYR A 142 28.42 5.78 23.90
N CYS A 143 27.33 6.50 24.17
CA CYS A 143 27.21 7.39 25.33
C CYS A 143 27.17 6.68 26.68
N LYS A 144 26.93 5.36 26.73
CA LYS A 144 27.08 4.60 27.97
C LYS A 144 28.54 4.27 28.28
N ASN A 145 29.37 4.14 27.25
CA ASN A 145 30.77 3.72 27.38
C ASN A 145 31.72 4.91 27.60
N LYS A 146 31.31 6.11 27.21
CA LYS A 146 31.98 7.39 27.49
C LYS A 146 31.06 8.19 28.40
N HIS A 147 31.55 9.05 29.29
CA HIS A 147 30.70 9.85 30.21
C HIS A 147 29.90 10.94 29.45
N LEU A 148 29.06 10.53 28.50
CA LEU A 148 28.33 11.37 27.58
C LEU A 148 26.81 11.22 27.78
N VAL A 149 26.07 12.28 27.49
CA VAL A 149 24.61 12.32 27.53
C VAL A 149 24.08 12.70 26.15
N PHE A 150 23.12 11.91 25.68
CA PHE A 150 22.44 12.12 24.41
C PHE A 150 21.10 12.82 24.64
N CYS A 151 20.93 14.00 24.07
CA CYS A 151 19.66 14.74 24.10
C CYS A 151 19.23 15.11 22.68
N GLN A 152 17.92 15.11 22.43
CA GLN A 152 17.34 15.46 21.14
C GLN A 152 16.19 16.46 21.34
N ASN A 153 16.17 17.50 20.51
CA ASN A 153 15.02 18.39 20.38
C ASN A 153 14.59 18.53 18.91
N TRP A 154 13.64 19.43 18.64
CA TRP A 154 13.15 19.70 17.28
C TRP A 154 14.16 20.43 16.38
N ARG A 155 15.16 21.12 16.95
CA ARG A 155 16.25 21.82 16.24
C ARG A 155 17.42 20.92 15.88
N GLY A 156 17.64 19.84 16.64
CA GLY A 156 18.77 18.97 16.40
C GLY A 156 19.02 17.97 17.52
N VAL A 157 20.15 17.29 17.38
CA VAL A 157 20.64 16.28 18.29
C VAL A 157 21.93 16.82 18.93
N TYR A 158 22.12 16.57 20.23
CA TYR A 158 23.23 17.08 21.02
C TYR A 158 23.88 15.97 21.84
N LEU A 159 25.21 15.96 21.86
CA LEU A 159 26.02 15.16 22.76
C LEU A 159 26.72 16.06 23.78
N PHE A 160 26.56 15.75 25.06
CA PHE A 160 27.21 16.47 26.15
C PHE A 160 28.17 15.55 26.90
N GLU A 161 29.38 16.01 27.16
CA GLU A 161 30.28 15.41 28.15
C GLU A 161 29.96 15.99 29.52
N VAL A 162 29.83 15.13 30.52
CA VAL A 162 29.33 15.51 31.83
C VAL A 162 30.28 15.05 32.92
N ASP A 163 30.71 15.98 33.76
CA ASP A 163 31.66 15.72 34.85
C ASP A 163 30.97 15.35 36.18
N ASN A 164 29.65 15.58 36.29
CA ASN A 164 28.87 15.44 37.53
C ASN A 164 27.53 14.71 37.32
N GLU A 165 27.19 13.76 38.20
CA GLU A 165 25.92 13.01 38.13
C GLU A 165 24.68 13.90 38.19
N ARG A 166 24.73 15.02 38.92
CA ARG A 166 23.62 15.99 38.96
C ARG A 166 23.38 16.68 37.62
N ALA A 167 24.46 16.97 36.89
CA ALA A 167 24.36 17.58 35.57
C ALA A 167 23.77 16.60 34.55
N LYS A 168 24.03 15.30 34.72
CA LYS A 168 23.45 14.23 33.90
C LYS A 168 21.93 14.13 34.09
N GLU A 169 21.46 14.05 35.33
CA GLU A 169 20.01 14.01 35.64
C GLU A 169 19.28 15.25 35.14
N THR A 170 19.92 16.42 35.24
CA THR A 170 19.35 17.69 34.78
C THR A 170 19.21 17.73 33.25
N LEU A 171 20.18 17.18 32.51
CA LEU A 171 20.14 17.12 31.04
C LEU A 171 19.16 16.06 30.52
N GLU A 172 19.04 14.92 31.19
CA GLU A 172 18.11 13.84 30.81
C GLU A 172 16.63 14.21 31.05
N SER A 173 16.37 15.04 32.05
CA SER A 173 15.02 15.52 32.41
C SER A 173 14.64 16.86 31.76
N ALA A 174 15.51 17.43 30.93
CA ALA A 174 15.31 18.74 30.34
C ALA A 174 14.32 18.69 29.15
N ASP A 175 13.28 19.52 29.21
CA ASP A 175 12.42 19.80 28.06
C ASP A 175 13.17 20.56 26.95
N SER A 176 12.61 20.57 25.74
CA SER A 176 13.23 21.16 24.54
C SER A 176 13.70 22.61 24.72
N ASP A 177 12.93 23.43 25.43
CA ASP A 177 13.20 24.86 25.62
C ASP A 177 14.30 25.10 26.68
N ARG A 178 14.40 24.20 27.66
CA ARG A 178 15.45 24.20 28.67
C ARG A 178 16.78 23.73 28.06
N LEU A 179 16.74 22.72 27.19
CA LEU A 179 17.92 22.24 26.44
C LEU A 179 18.57 23.37 25.63
N ASP A 180 17.80 24.15 24.88
CA ASP A 180 18.33 25.30 24.13
C ASP A 180 18.98 26.34 25.04
N SER A 181 18.35 26.60 26.19
CA SER A 181 18.87 27.53 27.19
C SER A 181 20.20 27.03 27.79
N TYR A 182 20.30 25.72 28.05
CA TYR A 182 21.53 25.09 28.53
C TYR A 182 22.64 25.10 27.49
N VAL A 183 22.34 24.79 26.22
CA VAL A 183 23.32 24.87 25.13
C VAL A 183 23.86 26.29 25.00
N ASN A 184 23.00 27.30 25.02
CA ASN A 184 23.42 28.71 24.93
C ASN A 184 24.26 29.14 26.14
N TYR A 185 23.91 28.68 27.34
CA TYR A 185 24.68 28.94 28.55
C TYR A 185 26.07 28.29 28.50
N MET A 186 26.15 27.03 28.04
CA MET A 186 27.41 26.29 27.90
C MET A 186 28.31 26.86 26.81
N LYS A 187 27.76 27.37 25.70
CA LYS A 187 28.54 28.05 24.65
C LYS A 187 29.08 29.41 25.09
N LYS A 188 28.41 30.09 26.04
CA LYS A 188 28.78 31.44 26.49
C LYS A 188 29.76 31.47 27.67
N ASN A 189 29.81 30.42 28.48
CA ASN A 189 30.62 30.36 29.70
C ASN A 189 31.71 29.29 29.60
N SER A 190 32.92 29.62 30.06
CA SER A 190 34.09 28.71 29.96
C SER A 190 34.16 27.66 31.08
N VAL A 191 33.45 27.87 32.19
CA VAL A 191 33.42 26.96 33.35
C VAL A 191 31.99 26.44 33.48
N VAL A 192 31.80 25.17 33.14
CA VAL A 192 30.48 24.52 33.12
C VAL A 192 30.64 23.04 33.44
N ASP A 193 29.70 22.50 34.21
CA ASP A 193 29.68 21.09 34.66
C ASP A 193 29.33 20.08 33.54
N ALA A 194 28.99 20.58 32.36
CA ALA A 194 28.78 19.80 31.14
C ALA A 194 29.17 20.62 29.91
N ARG A 195 29.74 19.96 28.90
CA ARG A 195 30.22 20.59 27.66
C ARG A 195 29.63 19.94 26.42
N PRO A 196 29.16 20.71 25.43
CA PRO A 196 28.71 20.15 24.16
C PRO A 196 29.93 19.62 23.38
N VAL A 197 29.88 18.35 23.03
CA VAL A 197 30.94 17.65 22.26
C VAL A 197 30.61 17.66 20.77
N ALA A 198 29.33 17.46 20.43
CA ALA A 198 28.84 17.50 19.07
C ALA A 198 27.39 17.98 19.03
N ASP A 199 27.09 18.84 18.07
CA ASP A 199 25.75 19.32 17.73
C ASP A 199 25.50 19.17 16.23
N GLY A 200 24.32 18.68 15.84
CA GLY A 200 24.00 18.46 14.43
C GLY A 200 22.74 17.63 14.21
N ASN A 201 22.58 17.11 13.00
CA ASN A 201 21.53 16.15 12.70
C ASN A 201 21.89 14.76 13.23
N LEU A 202 20.90 13.87 13.31
CA LEU A 202 21.11 12.49 13.76
C LEU A 202 22.20 11.77 12.96
N ASP A 203 22.29 12.05 11.66
CA ASP A 203 23.29 11.45 10.77
C ASP A 203 24.69 11.98 11.06
N ASP A 204 24.85 13.28 11.30
CA ASP A 204 26.15 13.90 11.63
C ASP A 204 26.72 13.33 12.93
N ILE A 205 25.87 13.16 13.94
CA ILE A 205 26.27 12.58 15.23
C ILE A 205 26.53 11.08 15.12
N TYR A 206 25.77 10.37 14.29
CA TYR A 206 26.02 8.96 14.02
C TYR A 206 27.36 8.74 13.31
N GLU A 207 27.73 9.61 12.34
CA GLU A 207 29.04 9.58 11.71
C GLU A 207 30.18 9.93 12.68
N TYR A 208 29.97 10.92 13.55
CA TYR A 208 30.94 11.30 14.59
C TYR A 208 31.29 10.12 15.51
N ILE A 209 30.30 9.29 15.86
CA ILE A 209 30.48 8.12 16.72
C ILE A 209 31.14 6.94 15.99
N ARG A 210 31.03 6.88 14.67
CA ARG A 210 31.65 5.84 13.82
C ARG A 210 33.12 6.09 13.51
N ARG A 211 33.60 7.33 13.64
CA ARG A 211 35.02 7.70 13.49
C ARG A 211 35.82 7.37 14.73
#